data_AF-A0A4P9VXD4-F1
#
_entry.id   AF-A0A4P9VXD4-F1
#
_cell.length_a   1.000
_cell.length_b   1.000
_cell.length_c   1.000
_cell.angle_alpha   90.00
_cell.angle_beta   90.00
_cell.angle_gamma   90.00
#
_symmetry.space_group_name_H-M   'P 1'
#
loop_
_entity.id
_entity.type
_entity.pdbx_description
1 polymer ?
#
loop_
_entity_poly.entity_id
_entity_poly.type
_entity_poly.pdbx_seq_one_letter_code
_entity_poly.pdbx_strand_id
1 'polypeptide(L)'
;MATPSPVHPRHFTPLHNRSARQEEEAEQNGESAEQRQEAEIDDDTQMDDAGLRDPSRYTRRWVPRPPRRQWAPDQITALETGMRQFIGWGRWRDIRQKYNRTLAMWTPVDLKDKARNERKRRERMGEPLGVFATVSG
;
A
#
# COMPACT_ATOMS: atom_id res chain seq x y z
N MET A 1 -16.79 36.29 -44.41
CA MET A 1 -16.81 34.83 -44.70
C MET A 1 -15.61 34.22 -43.99
N ALA A 2 -15.83 33.44 -42.93
CA ALA A 2 -14.75 32.88 -42.10
C ALA A 2 -14.66 31.36 -42.32
N THR A 3 -13.46 30.86 -42.57
CA THR A 3 -13.17 29.43 -42.81
C THR A 3 -13.11 28.67 -41.47
N PRO A 4 -13.70 27.48 -41.35
CA PRO A 4 -13.51 26.64 -40.16
C PRO A 4 -12.18 25.89 -40.20
N SER A 5 -11.47 25.88 -39.06
CA SER A 5 -10.21 25.14 -38.85
C SER A 5 -10.41 23.61 -38.79
N PRO A 6 -9.42 22.81 -39.22
CA PRO A 6 -9.52 21.36 -39.26
C PRO A 6 -9.31 20.71 -37.88
N VAL A 7 -10.33 19.98 -37.43
CA VAL A 7 -10.31 19.18 -36.20
C VAL A 7 -9.47 17.92 -36.44
N HIS A 8 -8.39 17.75 -35.68
CA HIS A 8 -7.57 16.54 -35.74
C HIS A 8 -8.24 15.39 -34.99
N PRO A 9 -8.34 14.18 -35.58
CA PRO A 9 -8.85 13.01 -34.88
C PRO A 9 -7.84 12.54 -33.82
N ARG A 10 -8.29 12.46 -32.56
CA ARG A 10 -7.52 11.88 -31.47
C ARG A 10 -7.46 10.37 -31.68
N HIS A 11 -6.27 9.85 -31.99
CA HIS A 11 -6.01 8.41 -31.99
C HIS A 11 -6.22 7.84 -30.59
N PHE A 12 -7.27 7.04 -30.44
CA PHE A 12 -7.58 6.26 -29.25
C PHE A 12 -6.89 4.91 -29.37
N THR A 13 -5.87 4.66 -28.56
CA THR A 13 -5.26 3.32 -28.45
C THR A 13 -6.00 2.53 -27.37
N PRO A 14 -6.61 1.37 -27.70
CA PRO A 14 -7.24 0.53 -26.69
C PRO A 14 -6.17 -0.18 -25.85
N LEU A 15 -6.29 -0.03 -24.52
CA LEU A 15 -5.54 -0.82 -23.55
C LEU A 15 -5.95 -2.28 -23.69
N HIS A 16 -4.95 -3.14 -23.90
CA HIS A 16 -5.14 -4.56 -24.15
C HIS A 16 -5.79 -5.24 -22.95
N ASN A 17 -6.94 -5.83 -23.24
CA ASN A 17 -7.80 -6.58 -22.34
C ASN A 17 -7.13 -7.92 -22.01
N ARG A 18 -6.44 -8.02 -20.86
CA ARG A 18 -5.86 -9.29 -20.41
C ARG A 18 -6.90 -10.07 -19.61
N SER A 19 -7.76 -10.79 -20.30
CA SER A 19 -8.52 -11.91 -19.73
C SER A 19 -8.91 -12.90 -20.80
N ALA A 20 -8.73 -14.18 -20.45
CA ALA A 20 -9.25 -15.37 -21.11
C ALA A 20 -8.59 -15.78 -22.44
N ARG A 21 -7.57 -16.66 -22.35
CA ARG A 21 -7.49 -17.85 -23.20
C ARG A 21 -6.43 -18.83 -22.71
N GLN A 22 -6.86 -20.07 -22.48
CA GLN A 22 -6.20 -21.36 -22.75
C GLN A 22 -6.43 -22.35 -21.62
N GLU A 23 -7.61 -22.96 -21.68
CA GLU A 23 -7.77 -24.37 -21.33
C GLU A 23 -7.33 -25.21 -22.55
N GLU A 24 -6.84 -26.41 -22.24
CA GLU A 24 -6.64 -27.61 -23.09
C GLU A 24 -5.45 -27.65 -24.07
N GLU A 25 -4.47 -28.49 -23.70
CA GLU A 25 -3.75 -29.50 -24.53
C GLU A 25 -2.68 -30.13 -23.60
N ALA A 26 -2.97 -31.24 -22.93
CA ALA A 26 -2.77 -32.61 -23.41
C ALA A 26 -1.30 -33.02 -23.61
N GLU A 27 -0.83 -33.82 -22.65
CA GLU A 27 0.01 -35.02 -22.84
C GLU A 27 1.52 -34.91 -23.11
N GLN A 28 2.23 -35.68 -22.28
CA GLN A 28 3.44 -36.47 -22.57
C GLN A 28 4.77 -35.73 -22.75
N ASN A 29 5.57 -35.78 -21.67
CA ASN A 29 7.02 -36.02 -21.60
C ASN A 29 7.36 -35.82 -20.10
N GLY A 30 7.57 -36.83 -19.25
CA GLY A 30 8.24 -38.08 -19.52
C GLY A 30 9.74 -37.83 -19.66
N GLU A 31 10.43 -37.31 -18.63
CA GLU A 31 11.88 -37.55 -18.42
C GLU A 31 12.43 -37.01 -17.10
N SER A 32 12.88 -37.97 -16.29
CA SER A 32 14.12 -37.99 -15.50
C SER A 32 14.32 -37.07 -14.30
N ALA A 33 14.21 -37.70 -13.12
CA ALA A 33 14.46 -37.16 -11.79
C ALA A 33 15.92 -37.35 -11.31
N GLU A 34 16.90 -37.55 -12.19
CA GLU A 34 18.26 -37.94 -11.79
C GLU A 34 19.34 -37.10 -12.48
N GLN A 35 19.56 -35.88 -11.99
CA GLN A 35 20.84 -35.17 -12.20
C GLN A 35 21.01 -34.03 -11.20
N ARG A 36 21.03 -34.37 -9.91
CA ARG A 36 21.65 -33.51 -8.89
C ARG A 36 23.14 -33.80 -8.91
N GLN A 37 23.86 -33.06 -9.74
CA GLN A 37 25.31 -33.01 -9.69
C GLN A 37 25.73 -32.45 -8.33
N GLU A 38 26.47 -33.29 -7.61
CA GLU A 38 27.22 -32.99 -6.40
C GLU A 38 28.26 -31.93 -6.75
N ALA A 39 28.03 -30.69 -6.34
CA ALA A 39 29.08 -29.68 -6.28
C ALA A 39 29.71 -29.82 -4.89
N GLU A 40 30.80 -30.58 -4.82
CA GLU A 40 31.83 -30.43 -3.79
C GLU A 40 32.21 -28.95 -3.73
N ILE A 41 31.91 -28.29 -2.61
CA ILE A 41 32.41 -26.95 -2.31
C ILE A 41 33.64 -27.16 -1.45
N ASP A 42 34.79 -26.87 -2.05
CA ASP A 42 36.12 -26.86 -1.43
C ASP A 42 36.14 -26.05 -0.13
N ASP A 43 36.51 -26.76 0.94
CA ASP A 43 36.82 -26.28 2.28
C ASP A 43 38.20 -25.61 2.25
N ASP A 44 38.28 -24.33 1.86
CA ASP A 44 39.50 -23.54 2.10
C ASP A 44 39.23 -22.02 2.10
N THR A 45 38.26 -21.57 2.91
CA THR A 45 38.15 -20.15 3.24
C THR A 45 38.99 -19.83 4.48
N GLN A 46 40.27 -19.64 4.18
CA GLN A 46 41.22 -18.70 4.77
C GLN A 46 40.72 -17.86 5.96
N MET A 47 41.42 -18.02 7.09
CA MET A 47 41.28 -17.29 8.35
C MET A 47 41.71 -15.82 8.17
N ASP A 48 40.74 -14.95 7.91
CA ASP A 48 40.97 -13.50 7.89
C ASP A 48 40.72 -12.90 9.26
N ASP A 49 41.82 -12.54 9.93
CA ASP A 49 41.94 -11.36 10.78
C ASP A 49 40.77 -11.11 11.74
N ALA A 50 40.79 -11.84 12.86
CA ALA A 50 40.04 -11.51 14.07
C ALA A 50 40.57 -10.20 14.70
N GLY A 51 40.52 -9.10 13.95
CA GLY A 51 40.52 -7.77 14.51
C GLY A 51 39.42 -7.74 15.55
N LEU A 52 39.81 -7.53 16.81
CA LEU A 52 38.97 -7.36 17.99
C LEU A 52 37.85 -6.35 17.71
N ARG A 53 36.78 -6.81 17.08
CA ARG A 53 35.60 -6.02 16.78
C ARG A 53 34.82 -6.02 18.07
N ASP A 54 35.18 -5.06 18.92
CA ASP A 54 34.58 -4.80 20.23
C ASP A 54 33.08 -5.18 20.23
N PRO A 55 32.71 -6.32 20.86
CA PRO A 55 31.34 -6.83 20.83
C PRO A 55 30.36 -5.85 21.48
N SER A 56 30.86 -4.85 22.21
CA SER A 56 30.07 -3.75 22.78
C SER A 56 29.34 -2.93 21.71
N ARG A 57 29.87 -2.80 20.48
CA ARG A 57 29.23 -2.00 19.41
C ARG A 57 27.96 -2.62 18.81
N TYR A 58 27.65 -3.88 19.14
CA TYR A 58 26.47 -4.58 18.62
C TYR A 58 25.27 -4.61 19.56
N THR A 59 25.41 -4.13 20.79
CA THR A 59 24.24 -3.93 21.63
C THR A 59 23.58 -2.60 21.24
N ARG A 60 22.94 -2.57 20.05
CA ARG A 60 21.93 -1.54 19.78
C ARG A 60 20.89 -1.70 20.87
N ARG A 61 21.01 -0.85 21.90
CA ARG A 61 20.09 -0.80 23.04
C ARG A 61 18.70 -0.80 22.45
N TRP A 62 17.96 -1.90 22.64
CA TRP A 62 16.61 -2.01 22.12
C TRP A 62 15.79 -0.94 22.83
N VAL A 63 15.52 0.16 22.14
CA VAL A 63 14.64 1.20 22.64
C VAL A 63 13.23 0.81 22.22
N PRO A 64 12.32 0.53 23.18
CA PRO A 64 10.93 0.26 22.86
C PRO A 64 10.36 1.43 22.06
N ARG A 65 9.63 1.14 20.98
CA ARG A 65 8.94 2.19 20.23
C ARG A 65 7.83 2.78 21.11
N PRO A 66 7.64 4.11 21.11
CA PRO A 66 6.53 4.71 21.83
C PRO A 66 5.19 4.16 21.31
N PRO A 67 4.18 4.05 22.20
CA PRO A 67 2.87 3.57 21.81
C PRO A 67 2.23 4.48 20.75
N ARG A 68 1.46 3.87 19.84
CA ARG A 68 0.72 4.63 18.82
C ARG A 68 -0.38 5.46 19.48
N ARG A 69 -0.53 6.70 19.03
CA ARG A 69 -1.65 7.56 19.44
C ARG A 69 -2.98 6.92 19.08
N GLN A 70 -3.94 6.98 19.99
CA GLN A 70 -5.29 6.47 19.78
C GLN A 70 -6.20 7.55 19.20
N TRP A 71 -7.19 7.11 18.41
CA TRP A 71 -8.21 7.97 17.85
C TRP A 71 -9.40 8.07 18.79
N ALA A 72 -9.77 9.29 19.17
CA ALA A 72 -10.98 9.50 19.94
C ALA A 72 -12.23 9.33 19.06
N PRO A 73 -13.38 8.91 19.61
CA PRO A 73 -14.63 8.78 18.87
C PRO A 73 -15.02 10.07 18.13
N ASP A 74 -14.87 11.22 18.79
CA ASP A 74 -15.16 12.54 18.22
C ASP A 74 -14.32 12.85 16.98
N GLN A 75 -13.08 12.37 16.95
CA GLN A 75 -12.18 12.54 15.80
C GLN A 75 -12.62 11.67 14.63
N ILE A 76 -13.11 10.46 14.89
CA ILE A 76 -13.65 9.57 13.87
C ILE A 76 -14.92 10.18 13.28
N THR A 77 -15.82 10.69 14.12
CA THR A 77 -17.04 11.39 13.68
C THR A 77 -16.72 12.64 12.87
N ALA A 78 -15.73 13.44 13.28
CA ALA A 78 -15.29 14.61 12.54
C ALA A 78 -14.71 14.24 11.17
N LEU A 79 -13.90 13.17 11.11
CA LEU A 79 -13.36 12.65 9.86
C LEU A 79 -14.47 12.17 8.92
N GLU A 80 -15.42 11.39 9.44
CA GLU A 80 -16.57 10.90 8.68
C GLU A 80 -17.42 12.05 8.12
N THR A 81 -17.73 13.05 8.97
CA THR A 81 -18.50 14.23 8.56
C THR A 81 -17.75 15.06 7.52
N GLY A 82 -16.43 15.23 7.68
CA GLY A 82 -15.60 15.89 6.69
C GLY A 82 -15.61 15.16 5.35
N MET A 83 -15.44 13.84 5.35
CA MET A 83 -15.50 13.05 4.12
C MET A 83 -16.85 13.17 3.41
N ARG A 84 -17.96 13.22 4.16
CA ARG A 84 -19.30 13.41 3.59
C ARG A 84 -19.45 14.78 2.92
N GLN A 85 -18.95 15.83 3.56
CA GLN A 85 -19.06 17.21 3.06
C GLN A 85 -18.19 17.48 1.85
N PHE A 86 -17.00 16.89 1.77
CA PHE A 86 -16.06 17.12 0.67
C PHE A 86 -16.21 16.12 -0.49
N ILE A 87 -17.28 15.30 -0.48
CA ILE A 87 -17.66 14.31 -1.51
C ILE A 87 -16.43 13.55 -2.05
N GLY A 88 -15.71 12.92 -1.13
CA GLY A 88 -14.66 11.97 -1.48
C GLY A 88 -13.23 12.47 -1.43
N TRP A 89 -12.45 11.89 -2.33
CA TRP A 89 -11.12 11.36 -2.08
C TRP A 89 -10.03 12.43 -2.29
N GLY A 90 -9.15 12.62 -1.29
CA GLY A 90 -7.95 13.46 -1.45
C GLY A 90 -7.99 14.86 -0.83
N ARG A 91 -9.15 15.37 -0.43
CA ARG A 91 -9.28 16.70 0.23
C ARG A 91 -8.96 16.67 1.73
N TRP A 92 -7.95 15.89 2.12
CA TRP A 92 -7.55 15.68 3.52
C TRP A 92 -7.09 16.97 4.20
N ARG A 93 -6.43 17.86 3.45
CA ARG A 93 -6.00 19.18 3.96
C ARG A 93 -7.21 20.04 4.32
N ASP A 94 -8.21 20.07 3.45
CA ASP A 94 -9.42 20.88 3.64
C ASP A 94 -10.27 20.35 4.81
N ILE A 95 -10.39 19.02 4.92
CA ILE A 95 -11.04 18.37 6.06
C ILE A 95 -10.32 18.76 7.36
N ARG A 96 -9.00 18.65 7.41
CA ARG A 96 -8.21 19.04 8.59
C ARG A 96 -8.40 20.51 8.94
N GLN A 97 -8.40 21.40 7.94
CA GLN A 97 -8.57 22.83 8.16
C GLN A 97 -9.96 23.15 8.72
N LYS A 98 -11.00 22.52 8.19
CA LYS A 98 -12.39 22.72 8.65
C LYS A 98 -12.59 22.20 10.07
N TYR A 99 -12.04 21.03 10.38
CA TYR A 99 -12.15 20.38 11.69
C TYR A 99 -10.88 20.55 12.53
N ASN A 100 -10.20 21.69 12.42
CA ASN A 100 -8.90 21.90 13.06
C ASN A 100 -8.97 21.71 14.58
N ARG A 101 -10.09 22.07 15.23
CA ARG A 101 -10.25 21.90 16.68
C ARG A 101 -10.14 20.43 17.14
N THR A 102 -10.60 19.48 16.34
CA THR A 102 -10.61 18.04 16.69
C THR A 102 -9.48 17.27 16.00
N LEU A 103 -9.10 17.68 14.79
CA LEU A 103 -8.12 17.00 13.93
C LEU A 103 -6.76 17.70 13.86
N ALA A 104 -6.50 18.78 14.61
CA ALA A 104 -5.24 19.55 14.59
C ALA A 104 -4.00 18.66 14.69
N MET A 105 -4.07 17.66 15.58
CA MET A 105 -2.97 16.77 15.91
C MET A 105 -2.61 15.76 14.82
N TRP A 106 -3.50 15.55 13.84
CA TRP A 106 -3.35 14.54 12.82
C TRP A 106 -2.92 15.18 11.51
N THR A 107 -1.95 14.58 10.84
CA THR A 107 -1.53 15.04 9.52
C THR A 107 -2.55 14.63 8.46
N PRO A 108 -2.60 15.30 7.29
CA PRO A 108 -3.45 14.86 6.19
C PRO A 108 -3.22 13.40 5.77
N VAL A 109 -1.99 12.90 5.92
CA VAL A 109 -1.65 11.49 5.68
C VAL A 109 -2.28 10.59 6.73
N ASP A 110 -2.21 10.95 8.01
CA ASP A 110 -2.87 10.20 9.10
C ASP A 110 -4.38 10.10 8.88
N LEU A 111 -5.02 11.18 8.40
CA LEU A 111 -6.46 11.18 8.07
C LEU A 111 -6.77 10.17 6.96
N LYS A 112 -5.96 10.17 5.89
CA LYS A 112 -6.10 9.23 4.77
C LYS A 112 -5.95 7.79 5.24
N ASP A 113 -4.88 7.50 5.99
CA ASP A 113 -4.59 6.14 6.45
C ASP A 113 -5.61 5.67 7.48
N LYS A 114 -6.10 6.57 8.34
CA LYS A 114 -7.20 6.26 9.24
C LYS A 114 -8.47 5.92 8.48
N ALA A 115 -8.81 6.68 7.43
CA ALA A 115 -9.99 6.38 6.62
C ALA A 115 -9.89 5.01 5.92
N ARG A 116 -8.70 4.64 5.41
CA ARG A 116 -8.44 3.29 4.86
C ARG A 116 -8.57 2.20 5.93
N ASN A 117 -8.03 2.43 7.11
CA ASN A 117 -8.14 1.48 8.22
C ASN A 117 -9.57 1.33 8.72
N GLU A 118 -10.34 2.42 8.74
CA GLU A 118 -11.75 2.41 9.14
C GLU A 118 -12.60 1.63 8.13
N ARG A 119 -12.34 1.82 6.83
CA ARG A 119 -12.92 1.00 5.76
C ARG A 119 -12.67 -0.50 6.01
N LYS A 120 -11.41 -0.90 6.23
CA LYS A 120 -11.02 -2.29 6.50
C LYS A 120 -11.63 -2.83 7.81
N ARG A 121 -11.75 -2.00 8.85
CA ARG A 121 -12.40 -2.37 10.12
C ARG A 121 -13.87 -2.68 9.87
N ARG A 122 -14.59 -1.80 9.17
CA ARG A 122 -16.02 -1.98 8.89
C ARG A 122 -16.28 -3.19 8.00
N GLU A 123 -15.45 -3.39 6.97
CA GLU A 123 -15.48 -4.60 6.12
C GLU A 123 -15.34 -5.88 6.95
N ARG A 124 -14.38 -5.91 7.89
CA ARG A 124 -14.18 -7.08 8.78
C ARG A 124 -15.36 -7.31 9.74
N MET A 125 -15.97 -6.23 10.24
CA MET A 125 -17.07 -6.29 11.21
C MET A 125 -18.45 -6.46 10.54
N GLY A 126 -18.54 -6.40 9.21
CA GLY A 126 -19.81 -6.39 8.49
C GLY A 126 -20.62 -5.09 8.68
N GLU A 127 -19.98 -4.00 9.11
CA GLU A 127 -20.62 -2.69 9.27
C GLU A 127 -20.76 -1.99 7.89
N PRO A 128 -21.80 -1.16 7.70
CA PRO A 128 -21.95 -0.40 6.46
C PRO A 128 -20.77 0.56 6.26
N LEU A 129 -20.11 0.45 5.10
CA LEU A 129 -18.93 1.26 4.78
C LEU A 129 -19.26 2.77 4.71
N GLY A 130 -20.46 3.12 4.25
CA GLY A 130 -20.90 4.51 4.13
C GLY A 130 -19.91 5.35 3.31
N VAL A 131 -19.50 6.51 3.85
CA VAL A 131 -18.56 7.40 3.16
C VAL A 131 -17.14 6.82 3.05
N PHE A 132 -16.78 5.82 3.85
CA PHE A 132 -15.46 5.19 3.77
C PHE A 132 -15.31 4.31 2.53
N ALA A 133 -16.41 3.94 1.86
CA ALA A 133 -16.37 3.22 0.59
C ALA A 133 -15.66 4.01 -0.52
N THR A 134 -15.69 5.34 -0.46
CA THR A 134 -15.09 6.20 -1.49
C THR A 134 -13.56 6.24 -1.43
N VAL A 135 -12.95 5.71 -0.37
CA VAL A 135 -11.49 5.71 -0.21
C VAL A 135 -10.91 4.50 -0.90
N SER A 136 -10.03 4.66 -1.90
CA SER A 136 -9.38 3.49 -2.47
C SER A 136 -8.46 2.81 -1.44
N GLY A 137 -8.57 1.49 -1.48
CA GLY A 137 -7.72 0.56 -0.75
C GLY A 137 -6.31 0.52 -1.28
#